data_AF-A0A5Q4C3Z2-F1
#
_entry.id   AF-A0A5Q4C3Z2-F1
#
_cell.length_a   1.000
_cell.length_b   1.000
_cell.length_c   1.000
_cell.angle_alpha   90.00
_cell.angle_beta   90.00
_cell.angle_gamma   90.00
#
_symmetry.space_group_name_H-M   'P 1'
#
loop_
_entity.id
_entity.type
_entity.pdbx_description
1 polymer ?
#
loop_
_entity_poly.entity_id
_entity_poly.type
_entity_poly.pdbx_seq_one_letter_code
_entity_poly.pdbx_strand_id
1 'polypeptide(L)'
;MKVATITCALAFALSAAAAPEPNIYPPKKTCPTNAAQPDGSLGKSFVSTSLLVPIAKSKPNYAFPATKWAQVTPKDVCTVFNLDLPVAKTQGKICNLVFDFPSMEQAPGEFYFKGPGTFKFTGYAIGVGAVAGQTTYNRQPAPGPSPPNPPPTMTPGHSYIINSAPCGIPADVPGSVTVSGSLCSPDTTFSFYQSNEGCPLGFFVVLTDA
;
A
#
# COMPACT_ATOMS: atom_id res chain seq x y z
N MET A 1 -64.55 8.51 67.31
CA MET A 1 -63.24 7.83 67.27
C MET A 1 -62.99 7.33 65.86
N LYS A 2 -61.75 7.54 65.38
CA LYS A 2 -61.09 6.97 64.19
C LYS A 2 -61.52 7.49 62.81
N VAL A 3 -60.72 8.47 62.37
CA VAL A 3 -60.49 8.88 60.98
C VAL A 3 -59.78 7.74 60.25
N ALA A 4 -60.24 7.36 59.06
CA ALA A 4 -59.54 6.43 58.18
C ALA A 4 -59.31 7.13 56.83
N THR A 5 -58.06 7.52 56.61
CA THR A 5 -57.57 8.14 55.38
C THR A 5 -57.30 7.04 54.37
N ILE A 6 -58.01 7.04 53.24
CA ILE A 6 -57.77 6.10 52.14
C ILE A 6 -56.85 6.78 51.13
N THR A 7 -55.60 6.31 51.08
CA THR A 7 -54.59 6.76 50.12
C THR A 7 -54.75 5.93 48.83
N CYS A 8 -55.19 6.57 47.75
CA CYS A 8 -55.29 5.93 46.44
C CYS A 8 -54.01 6.23 45.63
N ALA A 9 -53.12 5.25 45.52
CA ALA A 9 -51.93 5.33 44.68
C ALA A 9 -52.26 4.78 43.27
N LEU A 10 -52.39 5.67 42.28
CA LEU A 10 -52.44 5.26 40.87
C LEU A 10 -51.01 5.00 40.38
N ALA A 11 -50.72 3.73 40.11
CA ALA A 11 -49.50 3.31 39.41
C ALA A 11 -49.63 3.60 37.91
N PHE A 12 -48.82 4.53 37.40
CA PHE A 12 -48.63 4.69 35.96
C PHE A 12 -47.63 3.63 35.48
N ALA A 13 -48.13 2.59 34.81
CA ALA A 13 -47.29 1.67 34.06
C ALA A 13 -46.81 2.39 32.78
N LEU A 14 -45.57 2.87 32.77
CA LEU A 14 -44.89 3.25 31.54
C LEU A 14 -44.48 1.98 30.79
N SER A 15 -45.23 1.62 29.76
CA SER A 15 -44.76 0.68 28.74
C SER A 15 -43.63 1.34 27.95
N ALA A 16 -42.38 1.01 28.29
CA ALA A 16 -41.22 1.33 27.47
C ALA A 16 -41.30 0.50 26.17
N ALA A 17 -41.82 1.10 25.11
CA ALA A 17 -41.62 0.57 23.77
C ALA A 17 -40.12 0.70 23.44
N ALA A 18 -39.39 -0.42 23.43
CA ALA A 18 -38.03 -0.48 22.95
C ALA A 18 -38.04 -0.09 21.47
N ALA A 19 -37.58 1.13 21.15
CA ALA A 19 -37.31 1.51 19.78
C ALA A 19 -36.16 0.62 19.24
N PRO A 20 -36.23 0.13 18.01
CA PRO A 20 -35.11 -0.59 17.41
C PRO A 20 -33.91 0.38 17.34
N GLU A 21 -32.82 0.01 18.01
CA GLU A 21 -31.57 0.74 17.89
C GLU A 21 -31.15 0.75 16.42
N PRO A 22 -30.88 1.92 15.82
CA PRO A 22 -30.27 1.95 14.50
C PRO A 22 -28.95 1.19 14.61
N ASN A 23 -28.80 0.13 13.82
CA ASN A 23 -27.53 -0.56 13.63
C ASN A 23 -26.55 0.44 12.99
N ILE A 24 -25.89 1.26 13.82
CA ILE A 24 -24.75 2.09 13.44
C ILE A 24 -23.53 1.16 13.43
N TYR A 25 -23.57 0.13 12.59
CA TYR A 25 -22.33 -0.49 12.15
C TYR A 25 -21.77 0.44 11.08
N PRO A 26 -20.60 1.09 11.30
CA PRO A 26 -19.99 1.86 10.24
C PRO A 26 -19.83 0.95 9.01
N PRO A 27 -20.13 1.44 7.80
CA PRO A 27 -19.94 0.65 6.60
C PRO A 27 -18.51 0.11 6.61
N LYS A 28 -18.36 -1.21 6.44
CA LYS A 28 -17.06 -1.88 6.33
C LYS A 28 -16.26 -1.10 5.30
N LYS A 29 -15.16 -0.44 5.70
CA LYS A 29 -14.36 0.38 4.77
C LYS A 29 -13.89 -0.53 3.64
N THR A 30 -14.51 -0.42 2.47
CA THR A 30 -14.13 -1.17 1.27
C THR A 30 -12.87 -0.53 0.72
N CYS A 31 -11.78 -1.29 0.65
CA CYS A 31 -10.53 -0.80 0.08
C CYS A 31 -10.58 -0.78 -1.45
N PRO A 32 -9.76 0.04 -2.11
CA PRO A 32 -9.73 0.07 -3.57
C PRO A 32 -9.39 -1.30 -4.15
N THR A 33 -10.06 -1.67 -5.23
CA THR A 33 -9.92 -2.99 -5.88
C THR A 33 -9.16 -2.90 -7.19
N ASN A 34 -8.53 -3.99 -7.61
CA ASN A 34 -8.02 -4.18 -8.97
C ASN A 34 -8.23 -5.64 -9.42
N ALA A 35 -7.79 -6.00 -10.63
CA ALA A 35 -7.99 -7.36 -11.16
C ALA A 35 -7.27 -8.46 -10.37
N ALA A 36 -6.13 -8.17 -9.73
CA ALA A 36 -5.40 -9.08 -8.84
C ALA A 36 -5.93 -9.06 -7.39
N GLN A 37 -6.66 -8.01 -7.00
CA GLN A 37 -7.21 -7.78 -5.66
C GLN A 37 -8.70 -7.41 -5.77
N PRO A 38 -9.57 -8.36 -6.16
CA PRO A 38 -10.98 -8.09 -6.45
C PRO A 38 -11.79 -7.65 -5.22
N ASP A 39 -11.32 -7.96 -4.02
CA ASP A 39 -11.91 -7.55 -2.74
C ASP A 39 -11.15 -6.40 -2.06
N GLY A 40 -10.11 -5.86 -2.73
CA GLY A 40 -9.25 -4.81 -2.20
C GLY A 40 -8.32 -5.26 -1.08
N SER A 41 -8.25 -6.57 -0.82
CA SER A 41 -7.30 -7.17 0.12
C SER A 41 -6.06 -7.69 -0.61
N LEU A 42 -4.96 -7.89 0.12
CA LEU A 42 -3.75 -8.54 -0.42
C LEU A 42 -3.90 -10.07 -0.53
N GLY A 43 -5.01 -10.64 -0.08
CA GLY A 43 -5.22 -12.08 -0.01
C GLY A 43 -4.22 -12.80 0.91
N LYS A 44 -4.01 -14.10 0.65
CA LYS A 44 -3.10 -14.96 1.45
C LYS A 44 -1.67 -15.00 0.90
N SER A 45 -1.47 -14.58 -0.34
CA SER A 45 -0.22 -14.77 -1.09
C SER A 45 0.25 -13.45 -1.65
N PHE A 46 1.00 -12.70 -0.83
CA PHE A 46 1.62 -11.46 -1.23
C PHE A 46 3.02 -11.32 -0.65
N VAL A 47 3.79 -10.38 -1.21
CA VAL A 47 5.08 -9.91 -0.70
C VAL A 47 4.97 -8.39 -0.50
N SER A 48 5.34 -7.90 0.67
CA SER A 48 5.47 -6.46 0.93
C SER A 48 6.92 -6.01 0.75
N THR A 49 7.16 -4.71 0.62
CA THR A 49 8.50 -4.18 0.44
C THR A 49 9.40 -4.56 1.61
N SER A 50 10.58 -5.10 1.32
CA SER A 50 11.59 -5.38 2.33
C SER A 50 12.45 -4.15 2.66
N LEU A 51 12.51 -3.18 1.73
CA LEU A 51 13.32 -1.98 1.88
C LEU A 51 12.75 -0.81 1.09
N LEU A 52 12.77 0.38 1.70
CA LEU A 52 12.59 1.66 1.01
C LEU A 52 13.81 2.55 1.28
N VAL A 53 14.38 3.13 0.22
CA VAL A 53 15.53 4.03 0.29
C VAL A 53 15.26 5.27 -0.56
N PRO A 54 15.23 6.47 0.03
CA PRO A 54 15.19 7.71 -0.73
C PRO A 54 16.49 7.93 -1.49
N ILE A 55 16.41 8.51 -2.67
CA ILE A 55 17.53 9.07 -3.42
C ILE A 55 17.14 10.47 -3.88
N ALA A 56 18.09 11.41 -3.92
CA ALA A 56 17.81 12.79 -4.26
C ALA A 56 18.79 13.31 -5.31
N LYS A 57 18.26 13.91 -6.38
CA LYS A 57 19.07 14.54 -7.43
C LYS A 57 19.90 15.70 -6.88
N SER A 58 19.35 16.45 -5.93
CA SER A 58 20.00 17.56 -5.22
C SER A 58 21.13 17.11 -4.31
N LYS A 59 21.17 15.83 -3.92
CA LYS A 59 22.24 15.22 -3.11
C LYS A 59 22.72 13.92 -3.75
N PRO A 60 23.35 14.00 -4.94
CA PRO A 60 23.40 12.85 -5.83
C PRO A 60 24.32 11.71 -5.36
N ASN A 61 25.26 12.01 -4.45
CA ASN A 61 26.18 11.05 -3.84
C ASN A 61 25.85 10.77 -2.36
N TYR A 62 24.76 11.31 -1.82
CA TYR A 62 24.36 11.03 -0.45
C TYR A 62 23.55 9.75 -0.39
N ALA A 63 23.94 8.83 0.49
CA ALA A 63 23.24 7.58 0.71
C ALA A 63 22.33 7.71 1.93
N PHE A 64 21.03 7.71 1.70
CA PHE A 64 20.05 7.78 2.76
C PHE A 64 19.93 6.43 3.49
N PRO A 65 19.58 6.44 4.79
CA PRO A 65 19.24 5.21 5.50
C PRO A 65 17.93 4.61 4.96
N ALA A 66 17.68 3.36 5.32
CA ALA A 66 16.38 2.74 5.14
C ALA A 66 15.28 3.54 5.88
N THR A 67 14.09 3.56 5.31
CA THR A 67 12.91 4.21 5.89
C THR A 67 11.68 3.32 5.74
N LYS A 68 10.64 3.60 6.52
CA LYS A 68 9.29 3.05 6.29
C LYS A 68 8.39 3.99 5.49
N TRP A 69 8.83 5.24 5.35
CA TRP A 69 8.14 6.29 4.60
C TRP A 69 8.81 6.46 3.25
N ALA A 70 8.12 6.07 2.18
CA ALA A 70 8.51 6.45 0.84
C ALA A 70 8.31 7.96 0.66
N GLN A 71 9.24 8.59 -0.04
CA GLN A 71 9.28 10.03 -0.30
C GLN A 71 9.54 10.29 -1.77
N VAL A 72 8.72 11.15 -2.36
CA VAL A 72 8.83 11.62 -3.73
C VAL A 72 8.58 13.12 -3.75
N THR A 73 9.48 13.87 -4.38
CA THR A 73 9.28 15.30 -4.63
C THR A 73 9.47 15.60 -6.11
N PRO A 74 8.84 16.67 -6.63
CA PRO A 74 8.97 17.03 -8.03
C PRO A 74 10.43 17.18 -8.44
N LYS A 75 10.87 16.35 -9.40
CA LYS A 75 12.18 16.40 -10.07
C LYS A 75 13.42 16.23 -9.19
N ASP A 76 13.26 15.82 -7.92
CA ASP A 76 14.38 15.72 -6.99
C ASP A 76 14.43 14.39 -6.25
N VAL A 77 13.54 14.19 -5.27
CA VAL A 77 13.54 12.99 -4.42
C VAL A 77 12.72 11.90 -5.11
N CYS A 78 13.31 10.71 -5.20
CA CYS A 78 12.64 9.47 -5.57
C CYS A 78 12.80 8.45 -4.45
N THR A 79 11.95 7.44 -4.41
CA THR A 79 12.14 6.28 -3.52
C THR A 79 12.44 5.04 -4.33
N VAL A 80 13.53 4.37 -4.01
CA VAL A 80 13.83 3.01 -4.46
C VAL A 80 13.20 2.03 -3.47
N PHE A 81 12.51 1.01 -3.98
CA PHE A 81 11.89 -0.04 -3.19
C PHE A 81 12.43 -1.41 -3.60
N ASN A 82 12.65 -2.29 -2.62
CA ASN A 82 12.96 -3.70 -2.83
C ASN A 82 11.79 -4.57 -2.37
N LEU A 83 11.58 -5.67 -3.08
CA LEU A 83 10.64 -6.73 -2.76
C LEU A 83 11.41 -8.06 -2.87
N ASP A 84 11.50 -8.82 -1.78
CA ASP A 84 12.20 -10.10 -1.78
C ASP A 84 11.21 -11.24 -1.99
N LEU A 85 11.22 -11.81 -3.19
CA LEU A 85 10.25 -12.80 -3.64
C LEU A 85 10.74 -14.20 -3.23
N PRO A 86 10.04 -14.91 -2.32
CA PRO A 86 10.43 -16.26 -1.96
C PRO A 86 10.23 -17.20 -3.14
N VAL A 87 11.31 -17.81 -3.63
CA VAL A 87 11.32 -18.63 -4.86
C VAL A 87 10.27 -19.73 -4.80
N ALA A 88 10.12 -20.38 -3.63
CA ALA A 88 9.15 -21.45 -3.41
C ALA A 88 7.68 -21.00 -3.57
N LYS A 89 7.38 -19.72 -3.31
CA LYS A 89 6.01 -19.19 -3.42
C LYS A 89 5.69 -18.66 -4.82
N THR A 90 6.71 -18.39 -5.65
CA THR A 90 6.55 -17.78 -6.98
C THR A 90 6.49 -18.79 -8.12
N GLN A 91 6.73 -20.08 -7.85
CA GLN A 91 6.71 -21.12 -8.88
C GLN A 91 5.31 -21.25 -9.50
N GLY A 92 5.23 -21.11 -10.83
CA GLY A 92 3.98 -21.19 -11.59
C GLY A 92 2.98 -20.06 -11.26
N LYS A 93 3.43 -18.94 -10.69
CA LYS A 93 2.58 -17.78 -10.37
C LYS A 93 2.78 -16.62 -11.33
N ILE A 94 1.76 -15.78 -11.42
CA ILE A 94 1.85 -14.42 -11.95
C ILE A 94 2.21 -13.49 -10.79
N CYS A 95 3.23 -12.67 -11.00
CA CYS A 95 3.67 -11.63 -10.09
C CYS A 95 3.02 -10.30 -10.51
N ASN A 96 2.00 -9.88 -9.77
CA ASN A 96 1.36 -8.59 -9.98
C ASN A 96 2.02 -7.55 -9.07
N LEU A 97 2.87 -6.69 -9.63
CA LEU A 97 3.36 -5.51 -8.91
C LEU A 97 2.21 -4.51 -8.84
N VAL A 98 1.70 -4.30 -7.64
CA VAL A 98 0.61 -3.38 -7.36
C VAL A 98 1.09 -2.21 -6.52
N PHE A 99 0.46 -1.06 -6.75
CA PHE A 99 0.52 0.09 -5.87
C PHE A 99 -0.88 0.38 -5.35
N ASP A 100 -1.11 0.06 -4.08
CA ASP A 100 -2.37 0.36 -3.41
C ASP A 100 -2.32 1.77 -2.86
N PHE A 101 -3.31 2.59 -3.23
CA PHE A 101 -3.39 4.00 -2.88
C PHE A 101 -4.78 4.37 -2.34
N PRO A 102 -5.11 3.99 -1.09
CA PRO A 102 -6.37 4.32 -0.44
C PRO A 102 -6.64 5.83 -0.39
N SER A 103 -7.91 6.18 -0.19
CA SER A 103 -8.31 7.56 0.09
C SER A 103 -7.83 8.00 1.48
N MET A 104 -7.84 9.31 1.74
CA MET A 104 -7.49 9.85 3.05
C MET A 104 -8.38 9.31 4.19
N GLU A 105 -9.64 8.97 3.88
CA GLU A 105 -10.56 8.38 4.86
C GLU A 105 -10.25 6.91 5.15
N GLN A 106 -9.69 6.21 4.17
CA GLN A 106 -9.32 4.79 4.26
C GLN A 106 -7.97 4.59 4.98
N ALA A 107 -7.01 5.51 4.79
CA ALA A 107 -5.69 5.47 5.42
C ALA A 107 -5.32 6.83 6.05
N PRO A 108 -6.02 7.25 7.11
CA PRO A 108 -5.86 8.58 7.69
C PRO A 108 -4.46 8.75 8.31
N GLY A 109 -3.73 9.77 7.84
CA GLY A 109 -2.40 10.10 8.34
C GLY A 109 -1.27 9.18 7.83
N GLU A 110 -1.57 8.23 6.94
CA GLU A 110 -0.54 7.34 6.38
C GLU A 110 0.11 7.88 5.11
N PHE A 111 -0.41 8.98 4.54
CA PHE A 111 0.22 9.65 3.41
C PHE A 111 -0.03 11.16 3.35
N TYR A 112 0.81 11.82 2.57
CA TYR A 112 0.67 13.20 2.10
C TYR A 112 0.79 13.20 0.57
N PHE A 113 -0.18 13.77 -0.13
CA PHE A 113 -0.20 13.86 -1.58
C PHE A 113 -0.55 15.27 -2.04
N LYS A 114 0.29 15.85 -2.91
CA LYS A 114 0.07 17.15 -3.53
C LYS A 114 0.64 17.19 -4.93
N GLY A 115 -0.24 17.36 -5.91
CA GLY A 115 0.13 17.50 -7.32
C GLY A 115 -0.81 16.71 -8.24
N PRO A 116 -0.49 16.65 -9.55
CA PRO A 116 -1.32 15.99 -10.54
C PRO A 116 -1.38 14.45 -10.40
N GLY A 117 -0.40 13.83 -9.77
CA GLY A 117 -0.28 12.37 -9.67
C GLY A 117 0.52 11.73 -10.80
N THR A 118 1.31 12.50 -11.56
CA THR A 118 2.18 11.95 -12.59
C THR A 118 3.37 11.27 -11.92
N PHE A 119 3.58 9.98 -12.19
CA PHE A 119 4.72 9.24 -11.65
C PHE A 119 5.49 8.52 -12.74
N LYS A 120 6.80 8.45 -12.57
CA LYS A 120 7.70 7.64 -13.37
C LYS A 120 8.16 6.45 -12.54
N PHE A 121 7.86 5.28 -13.05
CA PHE A 121 8.37 4.02 -12.54
C PHE A 121 9.62 3.62 -13.32
N THR A 122 10.61 3.10 -12.62
CA THR A 122 11.78 2.46 -13.22
C THR A 122 11.94 1.09 -12.58
N GLY A 123 11.89 0.02 -13.37
CA GLY A 123 12.24 -1.32 -12.91
C GLY A 123 13.74 -1.56 -12.99
N TYR A 124 14.31 -2.22 -11.99
CA TYR A 124 15.71 -2.66 -12.01
C TYR A 124 15.81 -4.14 -12.39
N ALA A 125 17.02 -4.60 -12.69
CA ALA A 125 17.25 -5.99 -13.04
C ALA A 125 16.90 -6.94 -11.88
N ILE A 126 16.57 -8.18 -12.22
CA ILE A 126 16.24 -9.21 -11.24
C ILE A 126 17.52 -9.55 -10.44
N GLY A 127 17.38 -9.73 -9.13
CA GLY A 127 18.49 -10.05 -8.22
C GLY A 127 19.33 -8.85 -7.79
N VAL A 128 18.99 -7.62 -8.24
CA VAL A 128 19.61 -6.39 -7.76
C VAL A 128 18.58 -5.50 -7.07
N GLY A 129 19.03 -4.76 -6.06
CA GLY A 129 18.18 -3.88 -5.26
C GLY A 129 18.98 -2.77 -4.60
N ALA A 130 18.26 -1.83 -3.97
CA ALA A 130 18.88 -0.84 -3.12
C ALA A 130 19.56 -1.50 -1.92
N VAL A 131 20.64 -0.86 -1.46
CA VAL A 131 21.33 -1.17 -0.22
C VAL A 131 21.33 0.09 0.63
N ALA A 132 20.69 0.01 1.80
CA ALA A 132 20.60 1.13 2.73
C ALA A 132 21.99 1.68 3.08
N GLY A 133 22.15 3.01 3.05
CA GLY A 133 23.45 3.64 3.31
C GLY A 133 24.51 3.47 2.21
N GLN A 134 24.18 2.83 1.08
CA GLN A 134 25.09 2.73 -0.08
C GLN A 134 24.48 3.22 -1.40
N THR A 135 23.17 2.99 -1.59
CA THR A 135 22.47 3.44 -2.80
C THR A 135 22.30 4.96 -2.77
N THR A 136 22.67 5.60 -3.89
CA THR A 136 22.56 7.04 -4.10
C THR A 136 21.89 7.31 -5.43
N TYR A 137 21.57 8.57 -5.73
CA TYR A 137 21.03 8.95 -7.04
C TYR A 137 21.99 8.60 -8.19
N ASN A 138 23.30 8.77 -8.00
CA ASN A 138 24.32 8.43 -9.00
C ASN A 138 24.73 6.94 -8.99
N ARG A 139 24.36 6.19 -7.95
CA ARG A 139 24.69 4.77 -7.79
C ARG A 139 23.43 3.96 -7.50
N GLN A 140 22.56 3.90 -8.51
CA GLN A 140 21.34 3.10 -8.48
C GLN A 140 21.62 1.66 -8.92
N PRO A 141 20.72 0.70 -8.60
CA PRO A 141 20.79 -0.65 -9.16
C PRO A 141 20.75 -0.62 -10.69
N ALA A 142 21.27 -1.67 -11.32
CA ALA A 142 21.27 -1.79 -12.78
C ALA A 142 19.84 -1.77 -13.33
N PRO A 143 19.53 -0.99 -14.39
CA PRO A 143 18.21 -0.99 -15.02
C PRO A 143 17.79 -2.38 -15.50
N GLY A 144 16.52 -2.70 -15.37
CA GLY A 144 15.96 -3.97 -15.84
C GLY A 144 15.69 -3.97 -17.35
N PRO A 145 15.52 -5.16 -17.95
CA PRO A 145 15.23 -5.29 -19.39
C PRO A 145 13.82 -4.84 -19.77
N SER A 146 12.88 -4.82 -18.82
CA SER A 146 11.48 -4.48 -19.05
C SER A 146 11.18 -3.08 -18.51
N PRO A 147 10.88 -2.09 -19.37
CA PRO A 147 10.36 -0.83 -18.89
C PRO A 147 8.98 -1.07 -18.25
N PRO A 148 8.71 -0.54 -17.04
CA PRO A 148 7.38 -0.66 -16.46
C PRO A 148 6.36 0.08 -17.33
N ASN A 149 5.11 -0.40 -17.35
CA ASN A 149 3.99 0.24 -18.04
C ASN A 149 2.98 0.77 -17.01
N PRO A 150 3.37 1.75 -16.18
CA PRO A 150 2.49 2.25 -15.15
C PRO A 150 1.30 3.02 -15.75
N PRO A 151 0.18 3.13 -15.02
CA PRO A 151 -0.86 4.07 -15.38
C PRO A 151 -0.28 5.50 -15.48
N PRO A 152 -0.81 6.34 -16.39
CA PRO A 152 -0.26 7.68 -16.63
C PRO A 152 -0.36 8.60 -15.40
N THR A 153 -1.28 8.29 -14.48
CA THR A 153 -1.52 9.07 -13.27
C THR A 153 -1.99 8.17 -12.14
N MET A 154 -1.51 8.42 -10.93
CA MET A 154 -1.97 7.75 -9.71
C MET A 154 -2.47 8.78 -8.69
N THR A 155 -3.66 8.56 -8.17
CA THR A 155 -4.35 9.44 -7.22
C THR A 155 -4.95 8.62 -6.07
N PRO A 156 -5.15 9.22 -4.89
CA PRO A 156 -5.79 8.54 -3.77
C PRO A 156 -7.16 7.95 -4.12
N GLY A 157 -7.53 6.85 -3.45
CA GLY A 157 -8.80 6.13 -3.62
C GLY A 157 -8.76 5.00 -4.66
N HIS A 158 -7.59 4.58 -5.11
CA HIS A 158 -7.43 3.62 -6.21
C HIS A 158 -6.39 2.54 -5.88
N SER A 159 -6.42 1.45 -6.65
CA SER A 159 -5.39 0.42 -6.63
C SER A 159 -4.90 0.19 -8.06
N TYR A 160 -3.58 0.17 -8.23
CA TYR A 160 -2.94 0.22 -9.55
C TYR A 160 -2.07 -1.01 -9.78
N ILE A 161 -2.29 -1.73 -10.87
CA ILE A 161 -1.34 -2.74 -11.35
C ILE A 161 -0.26 -2.01 -12.15
N ILE A 162 0.95 -1.96 -11.62
CA ILE A 162 2.12 -1.33 -12.26
C ILE A 162 2.75 -2.27 -13.29
N ASN A 163 2.75 -3.57 -12.97
CA ASN A 163 3.19 -4.61 -13.87
C ASN A 163 2.51 -5.94 -13.52
N SER A 164 2.23 -6.77 -14.51
CA SER A 164 1.73 -8.13 -14.33
C SER A 164 2.39 -9.04 -15.35
N ALA A 165 3.15 -10.02 -14.85
CA ALA A 165 3.86 -10.98 -15.68
C ALA A 165 4.09 -12.28 -14.90
N PRO A 166 4.34 -13.41 -15.58
CA PRO A 166 4.86 -14.60 -14.90
C PRO A 166 6.08 -14.24 -14.06
N CYS A 167 6.16 -14.75 -12.83
CA CYS A 167 7.27 -14.39 -11.94
C CYS A 167 8.64 -14.73 -12.55
N GLY A 168 8.72 -15.80 -13.36
CA GLY A 168 9.91 -16.12 -14.16
C GLY A 168 11.16 -16.45 -13.35
N ILE A 169 11.01 -16.78 -12.07
CA ILE A 169 12.13 -17.10 -11.17
C ILE A 169 12.47 -18.59 -11.29
N PRO A 170 13.70 -18.95 -11.72
CA PRO A 170 14.12 -20.35 -11.82
C PRO A 170 14.03 -21.09 -10.48
N ALA A 171 13.58 -22.35 -10.52
CA ALA A 171 13.31 -23.15 -9.32
C ALA A 171 14.58 -23.59 -8.57
N ASP A 172 15.74 -23.55 -9.23
CA ASP A 172 17.06 -23.90 -8.70
C ASP A 172 17.70 -22.77 -7.88
N VAL A 173 17.14 -21.56 -7.91
CA VAL A 173 17.60 -20.45 -7.07
C VAL A 173 17.17 -20.70 -5.62
N PRO A 174 18.11 -20.74 -4.66
CA PRO A 174 17.76 -20.94 -3.26
C PRO A 174 17.20 -19.64 -2.64
N GLY A 175 16.20 -19.79 -1.76
CA GLY A 175 15.72 -18.70 -0.90
C GLY A 175 14.79 -17.71 -1.60
N SER A 176 15.25 -16.47 -1.73
CA SER A 176 14.47 -15.35 -2.28
C SER A 176 15.27 -14.60 -3.35
N VAL A 177 14.55 -14.02 -4.31
CA VAL A 177 15.12 -13.13 -5.32
C VAL A 177 14.58 -11.73 -5.13
N THR A 178 15.47 -10.75 -5.05
CA THR A 178 15.09 -9.34 -4.99
C THR A 178 14.61 -8.87 -6.35
N VAL A 179 13.43 -8.28 -6.40
CA VAL A 179 13.00 -7.38 -7.48
C VAL A 179 12.90 -5.99 -6.89
N SER A 180 13.25 -4.98 -7.68
CA SER A 180 13.26 -3.61 -7.19
C SER A 180 12.87 -2.61 -8.27
N GLY A 181 12.50 -1.43 -7.85
CA GLY A 181 12.21 -0.32 -8.73
C GLY A 181 12.34 1.02 -8.03
N SER A 182 12.16 2.11 -8.77
CA SER A 182 12.05 3.44 -8.20
C SER A 182 10.78 4.16 -8.65
N LEU A 183 10.24 4.93 -7.71
CA LEU A 183 9.14 5.86 -7.90
C LEU A 183 9.69 7.29 -7.87
N CYS A 184 9.56 7.99 -8.99
CA CYS A 184 9.90 9.40 -9.14
C CYS A 184 8.67 10.18 -9.63
N SER A 185 8.68 11.50 -9.49
CA SER A 185 7.65 12.35 -10.11
C SER A 185 8.25 13.62 -10.72
N PRO A 186 7.75 14.09 -11.88
CA PRO A 186 8.11 15.40 -12.41
C PRO A 186 7.36 16.56 -11.76
N ASP A 187 6.22 16.32 -11.10
CA ASP A 187 5.26 17.38 -10.73
C ASP A 187 4.51 17.16 -9.41
N THR A 188 4.69 16.01 -8.76
CA THR A 188 3.92 15.58 -7.59
C THR A 188 4.82 15.37 -6.38
N THR A 189 4.43 15.94 -5.25
CA THR A 189 4.97 15.61 -3.93
C THR A 189 4.12 14.53 -3.33
N PHE A 190 4.74 13.41 -2.97
CA PHE A 190 4.05 12.28 -2.40
C PHE A 190 4.92 11.62 -1.33
N SER A 191 4.34 11.38 -0.16
CA SER A 191 4.97 10.65 0.93
C SER A 191 3.96 9.66 1.49
N PHE A 192 4.33 8.39 1.63
CA PHE A 192 3.43 7.38 2.18
C PHE A 192 4.17 6.40 3.08
N TYR A 193 3.48 5.90 4.09
CA TYR A 193 3.93 4.82 4.96
C TYR A 193 3.54 3.49 4.31
N GLN A 194 4.51 2.59 4.13
CA GLN A 194 4.20 1.25 3.65
C GLN A 194 3.43 0.48 4.74
N SER A 195 2.18 0.14 4.48
CA SER A 195 1.29 -0.53 5.43
C SER A 195 0.40 -1.56 4.77
N ASN A 196 0.22 -2.70 5.42
CA ASN A 196 -0.81 -3.69 5.11
C ASN A 196 -1.87 -3.78 6.22
N GLU A 197 -1.88 -2.83 7.16
CA GLU A 197 -2.90 -2.72 8.20
C GLU A 197 -4.09 -1.92 7.66
N GLY A 198 -5.31 -2.44 7.81
CA GLY A 198 -6.50 -1.79 7.24
C GLY A 198 -6.51 -1.87 5.72
N CYS A 199 -6.67 -0.73 5.03
CA CYS A 199 -6.52 -0.69 3.58
C CYS A 199 -5.05 -0.62 3.20
N PRO A 200 -4.54 -1.57 2.38
CA PRO A 200 -3.14 -1.58 2.00
C PRO A 200 -2.72 -0.25 1.38
N LEU A 201 -1.54 0.23 1.74
CA LEU A 201 -0.92 1.41 1.18
C LEU A 201 0.54 1.09 0.86
N GLY A 202 0.93 1.30 -0.40
CA GLY A 202 2.30 1.09 -0.85
C GLY A 202 2.45 0.01 -1.92
N PHE A 203 3.67 -0.49 -2.06
CA PHE A 203 4.02 -1.48 -3.07
C PHE A 203 3.88 -2.90 -2.54
N PHE A 204 3.26 -3.76 -3.35
CA PHE A 204 3.17 -5.19 -3.06
C PHE A 204 3.36 -6.00 -4.33
N VAL A 205 3.79 -7.25 -4.17
CA VAL A 205 3.62 -8.27 -5.21
C VAL A 205 2.49 -9.19 -4.78
N VAL A 206 1.37 -9.16 -5.50
CA VAL A 206 0.26 -10.09 -5.31
C VAL A 206 0.46 -11.28 -6.24
N LEU A 207 0.51 -12.48 -5.66
CA LEU A 207 0.75 -13.72 -6.38
C LEU A 207 -0.59 -14.35 -6.76
N THR A 208 -0.87 -14.43 -8.06
CA THR A 208 -2.04 -15.12 -8.61
C THR A 208 -1.61 -16.36 -9.39
N ASP A 209 -2.55 -17.26 -9.63
CA ASP A 209 -2.31 -18.41 -10.51
C ASP A 209 -2.15 -17.95 -11.96
N ALA A 210 -1.28 -18.65 -12.70
CA ALA A 210 -0.99 -18.40 -14.11
C ALA A 210 -1.98 -19.08 -15.06
#